data_AF-A0AAU3IC27-F1
#
_entry.id   AF-A0AAU3IC27-F1
#
_cell.length_a   1.000
_cell.length_b   1.000
_cell.length_c   1.000
_cell.angle_alpha   90.00
_cell.angle_beta   90.00
_cell.angle_gamma   90.00
#
_symmetry.space_group_name_H-M   'P 1'
#
loop_
_entity.id
_entity.type
_entity.pdbx_description
1 polymer ?
#
loop_
_entity_poly.entity_id
_entity_poly.type
_entity_poly.pdbx_seq_one_letter_code
_entity_poly.pdbx_strand_id
1 'polypeptide(L)'
;MRTRHPADEDLILGRALETAWQHLTGTPPAGWSTAEPVNLPWNTRQLTDLARSRAPRPTWLVAVGHPDHPAIATVRIARTPAGVEEDITLTAGYRKDDTPPLQIIEPLAAALTAEHDLTTMLASLRAARGDLTIPPHFETPAVPISFTLGSAAVGEVGLAHALRPPLSLPPTRLGPSAESALHYPLGDGTHPQAWNVLQQLTEHLRRAAAADRR
;
A
#
# COMPACT_ATOMS: atom_id res chain seq x y z
N MET A 1 -1.22 -1.41 -1.53
CA MET A 1 -1.13 -1.66 -0.08
C MET A 1 -2.44 -2.23 0.43
N ARG A 2 -2.41 -2.94 1.56
CA ARG A 2 -3.59 -3.48 2.23
C ARG A 2 -3.53 -3.14 3.71
N THR A 3 -4.64 -2.65 4.27
CA THR A 3 -4.86 -2.49 5.70
C THR A 3 -5.96 -3.43 6.18
N ARG A 4 -5.96 -3.77 7.48
CA ARG A 4 -7.03 -4.57 8.09
C ARG A 4 -7.32 -4.05 9.49
N HIS A 5 -8.49 -3.45 9.64
CA HIS A 5 -8.92 -2.85 10.89
C HIS A 5 -9.91 -3.74 11.65
N PRO A 6 -9.91 -3.68 12.99
CA PRO A 6 -11.02 -4.16 13.79
C PRO A 6 -12.34 -3.52 13.33
N ALA A 7 -13.39 -4.31 13.45
CA ALA A 7 -14.72 -3.94 13.07
C ALA A 7 -15.41 -3.07 14.14
N ASP A 8 -14.94 -1.85 14.31
CA ASP A 8 -15.41 -0.92 15.34
C ASP A 8 -16.51 0.03 14.81
N GLU A 9 -17.37 0.52 15.70
CA GLU A 9 -18.35 1.57 15.40
C GLU A 9 -17.66 2.90 15.08
N ASP A 10 -16.53 3.19 15.73
CA ASP A 10 -15.74 4.41 15.56
C ASP A 10 -14.75 4.34 14.38
N LEU A 11 -14.71 3.20 13.66
CA LEU A 11 -13.81 3.02 12.51
C LEU A 11 -14.06 4.08 11.43
N ILE A 12 -13.00 4.80 11.05
CA ILE A 12 -12.97 5.73 9.92
C ILE A 12 -12.02 5.20 8.85
N LEU A 13 -12.58 4.90 7.68
CA LEU A 13 -11.89 4.35 6.52
C LEU A 13 -11.27 5.46 5.65
N GLY A 14 -10.34 5.09 4.77
CA GLY A 14 -9.66 6.00 3.84
C GLY A 14 -8.50 6.79 4.44
N ARG A 15 -8.25 6.72 5.76
CA ARG A 15 -7.13 7.41 6.41
C ARG A 15 -5.76 6.87 6.02
N ALA A 16 -5.68 5.57 5.75
CA ALA A 16 -4.47 4.95 5.20
C ALA A 16 -4.12 5.54 3.82
N LEU A 17 -5.13 5.69 2.95
CA LEU A 17 -4.96 6.33 1.66
C LEU A 17 -4.54 7.79 1.81
N GLU A 18 -5.22 8.56 2.68
CA GLU A 18 -4.90 9.97 2.94
C GLU A 18 -3.45 10.15 3.42
N THR A 19 -3.00 9.29 4.33
CA THR A 19 -1.61 9.29 4.84
C THR A 19 -0.59 9.01 3.74
N ALA A 20 -0.85 8.00 2.91
CA ALA A 20 0.01 7.68 1.76
C ALA A 20 0.03 8.80 0.73
N TRP A 21 -1.12 9.41 0.45
CA TRP A 21 -1.26 10.53 -0.47
C TRP A 21 -0.45 11.75 0.01
N GLN A 22 -0.58 12.07 1.29
CA GLN A 22 0.13 13.19 1.93
C GLN A 22 1.64 12.99 1.88
N HIS A 23 2.14 11.76 2.13
CA HIS A 23 3.58 11.46 2.03
C HIS A 23 4.12 11.58 0.61
N LEU A 24 3.33 11.15 -0.39
CA LEU A 24 3.78 11.11 -1.79
C LEU A 24 3.62 12.44 -2.52
N THR A 25 2.62 13.24 -2.15
CA THR A 25 2.24 14.45 -2.90
C THR A 25 2.24 15.73 -2.06
N GLY A 26 2.35 15.64 -0.74
CA GLY A 26 2.25 16.78 0.17
C GLY A 26 0.83 17.31 0.39
N THR A 27 -0.19 16.70 -0.20
CA THR A 27 -1.61 17.10 -0.06
C THR A 27 -2.51 15.87 0.13
N PRO A 28 -3.72 16.02 0.68
CA PRO A 28 -4.72 14.95 0.67
C PRO A 28 -5.29 14.74 -0.74
N PRO A 29 -6.03 13.65 -1.00
CA PRO A 29 -6.78 13.50 -2.24
C PRO A 29 -7.74 14.69 -2.45
N ALA A 30 -7.94 15.09 -3.69
CA ALA A 30 -8.84 16.19 -4.02
C ALA A 30 -10.31 15.74 -4.03
N GLY A 31 -10.56 14.52 -4.50
CA GLY A 31 -11.92 14.01 -4.65
C GLY A 31 -12.00 12.49 -4.73
N TRP A 32 -13.22 11.98 -4.64
CA TRP A 32 -13.52 10.56 -4.79
C TRP A 32 -14.89 10.32 -5.43
N SER A 33 -15.12 9.09 -5.90
CA SER A 33 -16.42 8.62 -6.36
C SER A 33 -16.44 7.09 -6.40
N THR A 34 -17.61 6.48 -6.57
CA THR A 34 -17.74 5.04 -6.85
C THR A 34 -17.49 4.69 -8.32
N ALA A 35 -17.42 5.69 -9.19
CA ALA A 35 -17.15 5.56 -10.62
C ALA A 35 -16.58 6.86 -11.18
N GLU A 36 -15.97 6.81 -12.36
CA GLU A 36 -15.62 8.01 -13.11
C GLU A 36 -16.86 8.64 -13.76
N PRO A 37 -16.93 9.98 -13.89
CA PRO A 37 -15.98 10.98 -13.39
C PRO A 37 -16.08 11.19 -11.88
N VAL A 38 -14.96 11.55 -11.24
CA VAL A 38 -14.95 11.95 -9.83
C VAL A 38 -15.68 13.26 -9.63
N ASN A 39 -16.65 13.29 -8.71
CA ASN A 39 -17.56 14.41 -8.51
C ASN A 39 -17.81 14.79 -7.04
N LEU A 40 -17.24 14.05 -6.06
CA LEU A 40 -17.33 14.39 -4.64
C LEU A 40 -15.98 14.89 -4.12
N PRO A 41 -15.95 15.91 -3.24
CA PRO A 41 -14.73 16.28 -2.54
C PRO A 41 -14.31 15.14 -1.60
N TRP A 42 -12.99 15.01 -1.37
CA TRP A 42 -12.45 14.01 -0.46
C TRP A 42 -13.08 14.13 0.94
N ASN A 43 -13.70 13.05 1.42
CA ASN A 43 -14.34 13.02 2.73
C ASN A 43 -14.38 11.58 3.27
N THR A 44 -13.49 11.28 4.21
CA THR A 44 -13.37 9.95 4.84
C THR A 44 -14.64 9.52 5.58
N ARG A 45 -15.41 10.45 6.16
CA ARG A 45 -16.68 10.12 6.84
C ARG A 45 -17.74 9.65 5.85
N GLN A 46 -17.96 10.38 4.76
CA GLN A 46 -18.93 9.99 3.73
C GLN A 46 -18.57 8.66 3.07
N LEU A 47 -17.28 8.45 2.80
CA LEU A 47 -16.76 7.18 2.30
C LEU A 47 -17.04 6.04 3.28
N THR A 48 -16.78 6.27 4.57
CA THR A 48 -17.04 5.29 5.64
C THR A 48 -18.52 4.96 5.74
N ASP A 49 -19.40 5.97 5.71
CA ASP A 49 -20.85 5.79 5.79
C ASP A 49 -21.37 4.95 4.61
N LEU A 50 -20.86 5.22 3.39
CA LEU A 50 -21.19 4.43 2.20
C LEU A 50 -20.71 2.98 2.34
N ALA A 51 -19.49 2.76 2.82
CA ALA A 51 -18.97 1.41 3.02
C ALA A 51 -19.79 0.64 4.07
N ARG A 52 -20.15 1.31 5.16
CA ARG A 52 -20.98 0.77 6.24
C ARG A 52 -22.38 0.42 5.75
N SER A 53 -23.03 1.29 4.98
CA SER A 53 -24.38 1.06 4.46
C SER A 53 -24.45 -0.10 3.45
N ARG A 54 -23.33 -0.43 2.81
CA ARG A 54 -23.24 -1.54 1.85
C ARG A 54 -22.85 -2.87 2.49
N ALA A 55 -22.24 -2.85 3.68
CA ALA A 55 -21.76 -4.04 4.35
C ALA A 55 -22.87 -5.11 4.49
N PRO A 56 -22.57 -6.41 4.26
CA PRO A 56 -21.25 -6.97 3.98
C PRO A 56 -20.82 -6.90 2.51
N ARG A 57 -21.61 -6.30 1.60
CA ARG A 57 -21.21 -6.16 0.19
C ARG A 57 -20.02 -5.21 0.07
N PRO A 58 -19.00 -5.56 -0.76
CA PRO A 58 -17.84 -4.71 -0.91
C PRO A 58 -18.18 -3.38 -1.59
N THR A 59 -17.35 -2.38 -1.31
CA THR A 59 -17.44 -1.03 -1.90
C THR A 59 -16.18 -0.76 -2.69
N TRP A 60 -16.34 -0.23 -3.89
CA TRP A 60 -15.25 0.16 -4.80
C TRP A 60 -15.30 1.65 -5.04
N LEU A 61 -14.13 2.27 -5.00
CA LEU A 61 -13.99 3.72 -5.04
C LEU A 61 -12.76 4.08 -5.88
N VAL A 62 -12.83 5.23 -6.52
CA VAL A 62 -11.68 5.90 -7.14
C VAL A 62 -11.46 7.23 -6.41
N ALA A 63 -10.20 7.59 -6.20
CA ALA A 63 -9.78 8.87 -5.65
C ALA A 63 -8.79 9.54 -6.61
N VAL A 64 -8.82 10.86 -6.70
CA VAL A 64 -7.96 11.65 -7.60
C VAL A 64 -7.34 12.83 -6.85
N GLY A 65 -6.16 13.23 -7.30
CA GLY A 65 -5.38 14.34 -6.75
C GLY A 65 -5.61 15.65 -7.49
N HIS A 66 -4.88 16.69 -7.08
CA HIS A 66 -4.85 17.95 -7.79
C HIS A 66 -4.03 17.86 -9.09
N PRO A 67 -4.32 18.67 -10.12
CA PRO A 67 -3.53 18.69 -11.37
C PRO A 67 -2.04 19.00 -11.17
N ASP A 68 -1.70 19.74 -10.10
CA ASP A 68 -0.31 20.09 -9.77
C ASP A 68 0.49 18.90 -9.22
N HIS A 69 -0.20 17.93 -8.62
CA HIS A 69 0.36 16.69 -8.08
C HIS A 69 -0.49 15.50 -8.56
N PRO A 70 -0.30 15.06 -9.82
CA PRO A 70 -1.10 14.02 -10.42
C PRO A 70 -1.03 12.73 -9.61
N ALA A 71 -2.16 12.29 -9.08
CA ALA A 71 -2.26 11.03 -8.37
C ALA A 71 -3.67 10.44 -8.56
N ILE A 72 -3.74 9.11 -8.63
CA ILE A 72 -4.99 8.36 -8.71
C ILE A 72 -4.89 7.15 -7.80
N ALA A 73 -5.98 6.81 -7.13
CA ALA A 73 -6.08 5.55 -6.42
C ALA A 73 -7.40 4.84 -6.68
N THR A 74 -7.34 3.51 -6.62
CA THR A 74 -8.52 2.67 -6.44
C THR A 74 -8.50 2.06 -5.04
N VAL A 75 -9.67 2.01 -4.42
CA VAL A 75 -9.87 1.43 -3.10
C VAL A 75 -11.00 0.42 -3.16
N ARG A 76 -10.75 -0.79 -2.67
CA ARG A 76 -11.76 -1.80 -2.41
C ARG A 76 -11.87 -2.02 -0.91
N ILE A 77 -13.05 -1.79 -0.37
CA ILE A 77 -13.38 -1.99 1.03
C ILE A 77 -14.23 -3.25 1.15
N ALA A 78 -13.85 -4.18 2.02
CA ALA A 78 -14.59 -5.41 2.25
C ALA A 78 -14.65 -5.77 3.73
N ARG A 79 -15.82 -6.23 4.17
CA ARG A 79 -15.97 -6.85 5.49
C ARG A 79 -15.59 -8.33 5.40
N THR A 80 -14.65 -8.77 6.21
CA THR A 80 -14.22 -10.16 6.34
C THR A 80 -14.43 -10.65 7.79
N PRO A 81 -14.32 -11.96 8.06
CA PRO A 81 -14.33 -12.47 9.42
C PRO A 81 -13.21 -11.89 10.30
N ALA A 82 -12.10 -11.47 9.69
CA ALA A 82 -10.94 -10.93 10.38
C ALA A 82 -11.01 -9.41 10.63
N GLY A 83 -12.01 -8.70 10.09
CA GLY A 83 -12.16 -7.25 10.23
C GLY A 83 -12.65 -6.57 8.97
N VAL A 84 -12.33 -5.29 8.82
CA VAL A 84 -12.58 -4.50 7.60
C VAL A 84 -11.26 -4.31 6.88
N GLU A 85 -11.19 -4.75 5.63
CA GLU A 85 -9.98 -4.65 4.79
C GLU A 85 -10.13 -3.51 3.78
N GLU A 86 -9.08 -2.69 3.64
CA GLU A 86 -8.92 -1.75 2.54
C GLU A 86 -7.79 -2.23 1.61
N ASP A 87 -8.14 -2.60 0.38
CA ASP A 87 -7.19 -2.86 -0.69
C ASP A 87 -7.02 -1.59 -1.53
N ILE A 88 -5.82 -1.02 -1.48
CA ILE A 88 -5.55 0.30 -2.07
C ILE A 88 -4.43 0.18 -3.10
N THR A 89 -4.71 0.62 -4.33
CA THR A 89 -3.70 0.84 -5.36
C THR A 89 -3.60 2.34 -5.59
N LEU A 90 -2.47 2.95 -5.20
CA LEU A 90 -2.19 4.38 -5.38
C LEU A 90 -1.04 4.53 -6.38
N THR A 91 -1.21 5.42 -7.36
CA THR A 91 -0.18 5.83 -8.30
C THR A 91 -0.02 7.35 -8.23
N ALA A 92 1.20 7.82 -8.00
CA ALA A 92 1.57 9.23 -8.06
C ALA A 92 2.52 9.46 -9.26
N GLY A 93 2.23 10.51 -10.02
CA GLY A 93 3.01 10.95 -11.18
C GLY A 93 4.01 12.01 -10.76
N TYR A 94 5.28 11.80 -11.09
CA TYR A 94 6.35 12.78 -10.92
C TYR A 94 6.72 13.31 -12.31
N ARG A 95 6.92 14.62 -12.44
CA ARG A 95 7.35 15.20 -13.73
C ARG A 95 8.79 14.81 -14.02
N LYS A 96 9.21 14.99 -15.27
CA LYS A 96 10.56 14.61 -15.73
C LYS A 96 11.69 15.25 -14.89
N ASP A 97 11.46 16.46 -14.40
CA ASP A 97 12.43 17.21 -13.60
C ASP A 97 12.32 16.91 -12.09
N ASP A 98 11.29 16.16 -11.68
CA ASP A 98 11.09 15.74 -10.30
C ASP A 98 11.83 14.41 -10.07
N THR A 99 12.69 14.36 -9.06
CA THR A 99 13.24 13.07 -8.60
C THR A 99 12.18 12.37 -7.76
N PRO A 100 11.73 11.14 -8.12
CA PRO A 100 10.82 10.39 -7.28
C PRO A 100 11.41 10.23 -5.87
N PRO A 101 10.67 10.57 -4.80
CA PRO A 101 11.20 10.67 -3.45
C PRO A 101 11.32 9.29 -2.80
N LEU A 102 12.16 8.39 -3.32
CA LEU A 102 12.26 7.00 -2.84
C LEU A 102 12.57 6.88 -1.35
N GLN A 103 13.26 7.87 -0.79
CA GLN A 103 13.59 7.95 0.64
C GLN A 103 12.36 8.06 1.56
N ILE A 104 11.20 8.47 1.04
CA ILE A 104 9.97 8.59 1.85
C ILE A 104 9.25 7.25 2.02
N ILE A 105 9.62 6.22 1.26
CA ILE A 105 8.87 4.96 1.20
C ILE A 105 8.98 4.18 2.52
N GLU A 106 10.15 4.16 3.16
CA GLU A 106 10.31 3.54 4.48
C GLU A 106 9.58 4.35 5.58
N PRO A 107 9.74 5.69 5.68
CA PRO A 107 8.91 6.51 6.58
C PRO A 107 7.40 6.33 6.39
N LEU A 108 6.93 6.24 5.13
CA LEU A 108 5.54 5.97 4.81
C LEU A 108 5.11 4.58 5.34
N ALA A 109 5.93 3.56 5.11
CA ALA A 109 5.67 2.22 5.64
C ALA A 109 5.52 2.25 7.17
N ALA A 110 6.40 2.99 7.85
CA ALA A 110 6.38 3.14 9.30
C ALA A 110 5.09 3.82 9.79
N ALA A 111 4.67 4.91 9.14
CA ALA A 111 3.43 5.61 9.47
C ALA A 111 2.20 4.71 9.26
N LEU A 112 2.12 3.99 8.13
CA LEU A 112 1.03 3.07 7.83
C LEU A 112 0.95 1.91 8.83
N THR A 113 2.09 1.36 9.26
CA THR A 113 2.13 0.35 10.31
C THR A 113 1.69 0.90 11.65
N ALA A 114 2.16 2.08 12.03
CA ALA A 114 1.90 2.65 13.35
C ALA A 114 0.45 3.10 13.55
N GLU A 115 -0.19 3.59 12.49
CA GLU A 115 -1.48 4.29 12.60
C GLU A 115 -2.64 3.58 11.90
N HIS A 116 -2.36 2.68 10.94
CA HIS A 116 -3.37 2.20 9.99
C HIS A 116 -3.39 0.68 9.81
N ASP A 117 -2.90 -0.11 10.78
CA ASP A 117 -2.93 -1.58 10.76
C ASP A 117 -2.48 -2.17 9.41
N LEU A 118 -1.39 -1.62 8.85
CA LEU A 118 -0.88 -2.05 7.56
C LEU A 118 -0.62 -3.55 7.58
N THR A 119 -1.24 -4.28 6.64
CA THR A 119 -1.01 -5.72 6.46
C THR A 119 0.13 -5.96 5.50
N THR A 120 0.09 -5.32 4.32
CA THR A 120 1.18 -5.37 3.34
C THR A 120 1.27 -4.10 2.51
N MET A 121 2.49 -3.76 2.08
CA MET A 121 2.73 -2.71 1.10
C MET A 121 3.77 -3.18 0.09
N LEU A 122 3.51 -2.98 -1.20
CA LEU A 122 4.49 -3.11 -2.27
C LEU A 122 4.63 -1.74 -2.92
N ALA A 123 5.86 -1.22 -2.96
CA ALA A 123 6.19 -0.01 -3.68
C ALA A 123 7.00 -0.36 -4.93
N SER A 124 6.64 0.22 -6.07
CA SER A 124 7.31 0.02 -7.35
C SER A 124 7.42 1.33 -8.10
N LEU A 125 8.44 1.45 -8.96
CA LEU A 125 8.67 2.62 -9.81
C LEU A 125 8.71 2.21 -11.27
N ARG A 126 8.21 3.07 -12.16
CA ARG A 126 8.37 2.94 -13.60
C ARG A 126 8.60 4.30 -14.24
N ALA A 127 9.30 4.31 -15.36
CA ALA A 127 9.18 5.40 -16.31
C ALA A 127 7.79 5.32 -16.97
N ALA A 128 7.03 6.40 -16.87
CA ALA A 128 5.69 6.54 -17.43
C ALA A 128 5.40 8.03 -17.68
N ARG A 129 4.20 8.33 -18.18
CA ARG A 129 3.76 9.71 -18.33
C ARG A 129 3.39 10.32 -16.96
N GLY A 130 3.85 11.54 -16.71
CA GLY A 130 3.56 12.25 -15.47
C GLY A 130 2.09 12.63 -15.29
N ASP A 131 1.30 12.64 -16.37
CA ASP A 131 -0.16 12.85 -16.34
C ASP A 131 -0.97 11.58 -16.03
N LEU A 132 -0.29 10.47 -15.75
CA LEU A 132 -0.86 9.15 -15.46
C LEU A 132 -1.62 8.50 -16.63
N THR A 133 -1.56 9.07 -17.83
CA THR A 133 -2.13 8.44 -19.02
C THR A 133 -1.28 7.26 -19.46
N ILE A 134 -1.94 6.18 -19.89
CA ILE A 134 -1.25 4.98 -20.38
C ILE A 134 -1.32 5.01 -21.92
N PRO A 135 -0.18 4.97 -22.62
CA PRO A 135 -0.19 4.97 -24.07
C PRO A 135 -0.71 3.64 -24.63
N PRO A 136 -1.20 3.62 -25.89
CA PRO A 136 -1.69 2.40 -26.54
C PRO A 136 -0.55 1.51 -27.08
N HIS A 137 0.52 1.34 -26.31
CA HIS A 137 1.63 0.42 -26.62
C HIS A 137 2.23 -0.13 -25.32
N PHE A 138 3.06 -1.15 -25.45
CA PHE A 138 3.69 -1.78 -24.31
C PHE A 138 4.73 -0.87 -23.68
N GLU A 139 4.55 -0.55 -22.40
CA GLU A 139 5.55 0.10 -21.56
C GLU A 139 6.24 -0.93 -20.66
N THR A 140 7.49 -0.66 -20.27
CA THR A 140 8.22 -1.50 -19.32
C THR A 140 7.43 -1.59 -18.00
N PRO A 141 7.31 -2.79 -17.41
CA PRO A 141 6.58 -2.96 -16.14
C PRO A 141 7.28 -2.19 -15.01
N ALA A 142 6.51 -1.85 -13.97
CA ALA A 142 7.08 -1.26 -12.77
C ALA A 142 8.06 -2.21 -12.08
N VAL A 143 9.15 -1.65 -11.59
CA VAL A 143 10.22 -2.35 -10.89
C VAL A 143 10.00 -2.22 -9.38
N PRO A 144 9.92 -3.32 -8.63
CA PRO A 144 9.79 -3.29 -7.18
C PRO A 144 10.94 -2.55 -6.51
N ILE A 145 10.63 -1.69 -5.55
CA ILE A 145 11.58 -0.95 -4.71
C ILE A 145 11.62 -1.53 -3.31
N SER A 146 10.45 -1.81 -2.73
CA SER A 146 10.37 -2.38 -1.40
C SER A 146 9.07 -3.15 -1.18
N PHE A 147 9.12 -4.06 -0.21
CA PHE A 147 7.96 -4.78 0.31
C PHE A 147 7.90 -4.58 1.83
N THR A 148 6.72 -4.30 2.37
CA THR A 148 6.50 -4.19 3.82
C THR A 148 5.48 -5.23 4.25
N LEU A 149 5.79 -5.94 5.33
CA LEU A 149 4.91 -6.89 5.99
C LEU A 149 4.51 -6.34 7.36
N GLY A 150 3.22 -6.20 7.59
CA GLY A 150 2.63 -5.72 8.84
C GLY A 150 2.90 -6.59 10.05
N SER A 151 2.79 -6.04 11.25
CA SER A 151 3.05 -6.72 12.52
C SER A 151 2.21 -8.00 12.70
N ALA A 152 0.91 -7.93 12.40
CA ALA A 152 0.03 -9.11 12.47
C ALA A 152 0.47 -10.23 11.51
N ALA A 153 0.85 -9.87 10.28
CA ALA A 153 1.32 -10.83 9.29
C ALA A 153 2.73 -11.36 9.61
N VAL A 154 3.60 -10.56 10.24
CA VAL A 154 4.88 -11.01 10.81
C VAL A 154 4.62 -12.03 11.94
N GLY A 155 3.58 -11.81 12.75
CA GLY A 155 3.12 -12.77 13.76
C GLY A 155 2.73 -14.12 13.16
N GLU A 156 1.96 -14.11 12.07
CA GLU A 156 1.54 -15.34 11.36
C GLU A 156 2.70 -16.06 10.65
N VAL A 157 3.72 -15.33 10.18
CA VAL A 157 4.91 -15.92 9.53
C VAL A 157 5.95 -16.38 10.56
N GLY A 158 5.96 -15.77 11.74
CA GLY A 158 7.00 -15.90 12.76
C GLY A 158 8.18 -14.95 12.52
N LEU A 159 8.45 -14.10 13.51
CA LEU A 159 9.48 -13.05 13.44
C LEU A 159 10.88 -13.59 13.09
N ALA A 160 11.28 -14.71 13.68
CA ALA A 160 12.62 -15.29 13.45
C ALA A 160 12.82 -15.72 11.99
N HIS A 161 11.77 -16.25 11.35
CA HIS A 161 11.77 -16.65 9.94
C HIS A 161 11.74 -15.42 9.03
N ALA A 162 10.86 -14.47 9.32
CA ALA A 162 10.69 -13.27 8.53
C ALA A 162 11.94 -12.36 8.52
N LEU A 163 12.78 -12.41 9.57
CA LEU A 163 14.06 -11.69 9.66
C LEU A 163 15.22 -12.34 8.91
N ARG A 164 15.07 -13.58 8.43
CA ARG A 164 16.12 -14.33 7.74
C ARG A 164 15.69 -14.64 6.30
N PRO A 165 15.32 -13.63 5.49
CA PRO A 165 14.98 -13.89 4.11
C PRO A 165 16.25 -14.31 3.34
N PRO A 166 16.12 -15.10 2.26
CA PRO A 166 17.24 -15.48 1.41
C PRO A 166 17.67 -14.33 0.49
N LEU A 167 17.86 -13.13 1.05
CA LEU A 167 18.18 -11.90 0.36
C LEU A 167 19.54 -11.34 0.82
N SER A 168 20.15 -10.49 0.01
CA SER A 168 21.42 -9.83 0.33
C SER A 168 21.28 -8.70 1.37
N LEU A 169 20.15 -7.99 1.36
CA LEU A 169 19.87 -6.91 2.30
C LEU A 169 18.98 -7.41 3.44
N PRO A 170 19.32 -7.10 4.70
CA PRO A 170 18.47 -7.44 5.83
C PRO A 170 17.21 -6.55 5.83
N PRO A 171 16.08 -7.05 6.35
CA PRO A 171 14.91 -6.22 6.56
C PRO A 171 15.12 -5.22 7.71
N THR A 172 14.54 -4.03 7.57
CA THR A 172 14.41 -3.04 8.64
C THR A 172 13.18 -3.36 9.49
N ARG A 173 13.32 -3.32 10.82
CA ARG A 173 12.17 -3.43 11.73
C ARG A 173 11.47 -2.09 11.87
N LEU A 174 10.15 -2.08 11.76
CA LEU A 174 9.32 -0.92 11.95
C LEU A 174 8.41 -1.11 13.18
N GLY A 175 8.18 -0.04 13.92
CA GLY A 175 7.33 -0.07 15.12
C GLY A 175 8.01 -0.67 16.36
N PRO A 176 7.24 -0.87 17.45
CA PRO A 176 7.77 -1.37 18.72
C PRO A 176 8.24 -2.83 18.61
N SER A 177 9.10 -3.25 19.53
CA SER A 177 9.70 -4.60 19.52
C SER A 177 8.70 -5.74 19.71
N ALA A 178 7.57 -5.47 20.39
CA ALA A 178 6.53 -6.46 20.64
C ALA A 178 5.65 -6.73 19.41
N GLU A 179 5.48 -5.73 18.54
CA GLU A 179 4.60 -5.76 17.38
C GLU A 179 5.33 -5.21 16.15
N SER A 180 6.50 -5.78 15.85
CA SER A 180 7.34 -5.27 14.76
C SER A 180 6.78 -5.67 13.39
N ALA A 181 6.56 -4.68 12.54
CA ALA A 181 6.49 -4.89 11.09
C ALA A 181 7.90 -4.99 10.50
N LEU A 182 8.00 -5.51 9.29
CA LEU A 182 9.27 -5.67 8.58
C LEU A 182 9.22 -5.01 7.20
N HIS A 183 10.21 -4.17 6.93
CA HIS A 183 10.43 -3.50 5.64
C HIS A 183 11.61 -4.14 4.92
N TYR A 184 11.36 -4.63 3.71
CA TYR A 184 12.34 -5.33 2.87
C TYR A 184 12.71 -4.42 1.68
N PRO A 185 13.92 -3.84 1.66
CA PRO A 185 14.42 -3.16 0.47
C PRO A 185 14.69 -4.19 -0.64
N LEU A 186 14.19 -3.92 -1.84
CA LEU A 186 14.32 -4.79 -3.02
C LEU A 186 15.21 -4.17 -4.11
N GLY A 187 15.32 -2.84 -4.15
CA GLY A 187 16.14 -2.11 -5.10
C GLY A 187 15.81 -0.62 -5.14
N ASP A 188 16.30 0.07 -6.16
CA ASP A 188 16.10 1.51 -6.41
C ASP A 188 15.09 1.78 -7.54
N GLY A 189 14.40 0.75 -8.02
CA GLY A 189 13.42 0.87 -9.10
C GLY A 189 14.02 0.92 -10.52
N THR A 190 15.33 0.67 -10.68
CA THR A 190 16.00 0.72 -12.00
C THR A 190 16.29 -0.66 -12.59
N HIS A 191 16.40 -1.71 -11.76
CA HIS A 191 16.83 -3.04 -12.17
C HIS A 191 15.69 -4.08 -12.17
N PRO A 192 15.30 -4.65 -13.33
CA PRO A 192 14.21 -5.63 -13.43
C PRO A 192 14.40 -6.88 -12.56
N GLN A 193 15.64 -7.21 -12.17
CA GLN A 193 15.98 -8.33 -11.30
C GLN A 193 15.30 -8.22 -9.91
N ALA A 194 14.85 -7.04 -9.49
CA ALA A 194 14.07 -6.85 -8.26
C ALA A 194 12.78 -7.69 -8.24
N TRP A 195 12.23 -8.07 -9.41
CA TRP A 195 11.12 -9.02 -9.48
C TRP A 195 11.51 -10.41 -8.97
N ASN A 196 12.71 -10.90 -9.29
CA ASN A 196 13.19 -12.19 -8.79
C ASN A 196 13.38 -12.16 -7.27
N VAL A 197 13.91 -11.04 -6.75
CA VAL A 197 14.08 -10.79 -5.31
C VAL A 197 12.72 -10.83 -4.61
N LEU A 198 11.71 -10.13 -5.15
CA LEU A 198 10.35 -10.14 -4.61
C LEU A 198 9.72 -11.54 -4.64
N GLN A 199 9.90 -12.30 -5.71
CA GLN A 199 9.40 -13.67 -5.81
C GLN A 199 10.04 -14.60 -4.77
N GLN A 200 11.37 -14.53 -4.62
CA GLN A 200 12.09 -15.30 -3.60
C GLN A 200 11.63 -14.95 -2.19
N LEU A 201 11.45 -13.66 -1.90
CA LEU A 201 10.92 -13.19 -0.62
C LEU A 201 9.51 -13.73 -0.36
N THR A 202 8.59 -13.56 -1.31
CA THR A 202 7.19 -13.96 -1.15
C THR A 202 7.08 -15.48 -0.93
N GLU A 203 7.89 -16.26 -1.64
CA GLU A 203 7.94 -17.71 -1.47
C GLU A 203 8.51 -18.11 -0.11
N HIS A 204 9.58 -17.44 0.36
CA HIS A 204 10.11 -17.63 1.71
C HIS A 204 9.06 -17.38 2.79
N LEU A 205 8.36 -16.24 2.73
CA LEU A 205 7.34 -15.87 3.71
C LEU A 205 6.15 -16.85 3.69
N ARG A 206 5.73 -17.32 2.52
CA ARG A 206 4.62 -18.28 2.37
C ARG A 206 4.93 -19.64 2.99
N ARG A 207 6.17 -20.13 2.86
CA ARG A 207 6.56 -21.46 3.37
C ARG A 207 6.40 -21.57 4.89
N ALA A 208 6.74 -20.52 5.64
CA ALA A 208 6.56 -20.53 7.09
C ALA A 208 5.09 -20.47 7.51
N ALA A 209 4.28 -19.63 6.86
CA ALA A 209 2.84 -19.56 7.13
C ALA A 209 2.08 -20.87 6.82
N ALA A 210 2.68 -21.79 6.05
CA ALA A 210 2.15 -23.12 5.79
C ALA A 210 2.67 -24.18 6.79
N ALA A 211 3.85 -23.98 7.39
CA ALA A 211 4.45 -24.88 8.36
C ALA A 211 3.82 -24.74 9.75
N ASP A 212 3.42 -23.53 10.15
CA ASP A 212 2.80 -23.24 11.46
C ASP A 212 1.32 -23.72 11.56
N ARG A 213 0.73 -24.13 10.43
CA ARG A 213 -0.65 -24.66 10.34
C ARG A 213 -0.74 -26.19 10.31
N ARG A 214 0.37 -26.89 10.53
CA ARG A 214 0.46 -28.37 10.57
C ARG A 214 0.85 -28.84 11.96
#